data_AF-A0A455U5J1-F1
#
_entry.id   AF-A0A455U5J1-F1
#
_cell.length_a   1.000
_cell.length_b   1.000
_cell.length_c   1.000
_cell.angle_alpha   90.00
_cell.angle_beta   90.00
_cell.angle_gamma   90.00
#
_symmetry.space_group_name_H-M   'P 1'
#
loop_
_entity.id
_entity.type
_entity.pdbx_description
1 polymer ?
#
loop_
_entity_poly.entity_id
_entity_poly.type
_entity_poly.pdbx_seq_one_letter_code
_entity_poly.pdbx_strand_id
1 'polypeptide(L)'
;MLSSLSANTTLAALMVIAAISNGWRLSFWKGWLSWKEPLLWGLHLSYAFIPLGLAMWAWQLFTGQRVETALHALAIGSMGTMMLAMMARVSLGHTGRTIRTLPGVGVALGVLLIAALLRSVWLVLFPHSSHWVYSVVIIAWCLSYLVFVLHYAVPLLSMRVDGEDG
;
A
#
# COMPACT_ATOMS: atom_id res chain seq x y z
N MET A 1 -33.21 12.83 1.79
CA MET A 1 -32.83 12.54 0.39
C MET A 1 -32.04 13.68 -0.25
N LEU A 2 -32.53 14.93 -0.24
CA LEU A 2 -31.75 16.07 -0.76
C LEU A 2 -30.49 16.37 0.07
N SER A 3 -30.58 16.29 1.40
CA SER A 3 -29.45 16.48 2.32
C SER A 3 -28.34 15.42 2.17
N SER A 4 -28.71 14.17 1.88
CA SER A 4 -27.75 13.09 1.64
C SER A 4 -27.07 13.22 0.28
N LEU A 5 -27.79 13.69 -0.75
CA LEU A 5 -27.23 13.98 -2.06
C LEU A 5 -26.23 15.14 -2.00
N SER A 6 -26.55 16.23 -1.31
CA SER A 6 -25.61 17.34 -1.12
C SER A 6 -24.35 16.91 -0.35
N ALA A 7 -24.51 16.05 0.66
CA ALA A 7 -23.39 15.53 1.44
C ALA A 7 -22.46 14.61 0.62
N ASN A 8 -23.00 13.75 -0.24
CA ASN A 8 -22.19 12.90 -1.11
C ASN A 8 -21.43 13.72 -2.16
N THR A 9 -22.06 14.77 -2.70
CA THR A 9 -21.41 15.66 -3.67
C THR A 9 -20.25 16.44 -3.06
N THR A 10 -20.42 17.00 -1.86
CA THR A 10 -19.34 17.70 -1.18
C THR A 10 -18.21 16.75 -0.80
N LEU A 11 -18.52 15.56 -0.29
CA LEU A 11 -17.52 14.55 0.06
C LEU A 11 -16.72 14.09 -1.17
N ALA A 12 -17.40 13.77 -2.27
CA ALA A 12 -16.74 13.35 -3.50
C ALA A 12 -15.84 14.45 -4.08
N ALA A 13 -16.29 15.71 -4.05
CA ALA A 13 -15.47 16.84 -4.49
C ALA A 13 -14.19 16.97 -3.65
N LEU A 14 -14.31 16.87 -2.32
CA LEU A 14 -13.14 16.89 -1.43
C LEU A 14 -12.19 15.72 -1.68
N MET A 15 -12.72 14.51 -1.90
CA MET A 15 -11.93 13.33 -2.24
C MET A 15 -11.18 13.49 -3.57
N VAL A 16 -11.82 14.04 -4.61
CA VAL A 16 -11.20 14.31 -5.90
C VAL A 16 -10.10 15.37 -5.78
N ILE A 17 -10.35 16.46 -5.06
CA ILE A 17 -9.33 17.49 -4.79
C ILE A 17 -8.14 16.85 -4.08
N ALA A 18 -8.39 16.09 -3.02
CA ALA A 18 -7.33 15.39 -2.29
C ALA A 18 -6.58 14.40 -3.18
N ALA A 19 -7.26 13.64 -4.04
CA ALA A 19 -6.63 12.73 -4.99
C ALA A 19 -5.72 13.47 -5.96
N ILE A 20 -6.18 14.58 -6.55
CA ILE A 20 -5.39 15.41 -7.46
C ILE A 20 -4.18 16.01 -6.74
N SER A 21 -4.35 16.59 -5.54
CA SER A 21 -3.24 17.16 -4.78
C SER A 21 -2.18 16.12 -4.40
N ASN A 22 -2.59 14.91 -4.01
CA ASN A 22 -1.66 13.83 -3.71
C ASN A 22 -0.97 13.29 -4.97
N GLY A 23 -1.69 13.13 -6.08
CA GLY A 23 -1.11 12.73 -7.36
C GLY A 23 -0.10 13.75 -7.88
N TRP A 24 -0.44 15.04 -7.79
CA TRP A 24 0.45 16.16 -8.11
C TRP A 24 1.70 16.15 -7.23
N ARG A 25 1.56 15.99 -5.91
CA ARG A 25 2.70 15.86 -5.00
C ARG A 25 3.62 14.70 -5.41
N LEU A 26 3.04 13.54 -5.73
CA LEU A 26 3.80 12.35 -6.13
C LEU A 26 4.58 12.56 -7.43
N SER A 27 4.07 13.33 -8.40
CA SER A 27 4.77 13.55 -9.67
C SER A 27 6.12 14.27 -9.50
N PHE A 28 6.31 15.04 -8.41
CA PHE A 28 7.59 15.71 -8.12
C PHE A 28 8.63 14.80 -7.46
N TRP A 29 8.26 13.62 -6.99
CA TRP A 29 9.17 12.75 -6.23
C TRP A 29 10.18 12.02 -7.13
N LYS A 30 9.99 12.05 -8.46
CA LYS A 30 10.85 11.36 -9.43
C LYS A 30 11.01 9.86 -9.11
N GLY A 31 9.91 9.20 -8.73
CA GLY A 31 9.89 7.80 -8.29
C GLY A 31 10.52 6.82 -9.28
N TRP A 32 10.54 7.14 -10.57
CA TRP A 32 11.24 6.35 -11.59
C TRP A 32 12.76 6.26 -11.40
N LEU A 33 13.37 7.11 -10.58
CA LEU A 33 14.78 6.99 -10.22
C LEU A 33 15.02 5.93 -9.13
N SER A 34 13.95 5.49 -8.44
CA SER A 34 14.02 4.59 -7.28
C SER A 34 13.90 3.09 -7.60
N TRP A 35 13.75 2.70 -8.87
CA TRP A 35 13.51 1.30 -9.26
C TRP A 35 14.57 0.31 -8.78
N LYS A 36 15.82 0.76 -8.56
CA LYS A 36 16.91 -0.08 -8.04
C LYS A 36 16.81 -0.34 -6.53
N GLU A 37 16.00 0.43 -5.80
CA GLU A 37 15.89 0.36 -4.34
C GLU A 37 14.47 -0.02 -3.90
N PRO A 38 14.20 -1.31 -3.60
CA PRO A 38 12.85 -1.78 -3.31
C PRO A 38 12.11 -1.13 -2.17
N LEU A 39 12.79 -0.75 -1.09
CA LEU A 39 12.13 -0.03 0.00
C LEU A 39 11.69 1.37 -0.46
N LEU A 40 12.40 1.98 -1.40
CA LEU A 40 12.08 3.31 -1.87
C LEU A 40 10.96 3.28 -2.92
N TRP A 41 11.04 2.41 -3.93
CA TRP A 41 9.94 2.29 -4.88
C TRP A 41 8.66 1.77 -4.21
N GLY A 42 8.78 0.91 -3.19
CA GLY A 42 7.66 0.43 -2.39
C GLY A 42 6.86 1.57 -1.75
N LEU A 43 7.57 2.57 -1.18
CA LEU A 43 6.94 3.76 -0.60
C LEU A 43 6.26 4.65 -1.65
N HIS A 44 6.85 4.79 -2.83
CA HIS A 44 6.26 5.59 -3.91
C HIS A 44 4.98 4.93 -4.45
N LEU A 45 5.04 3.62 -4.70
CA LEU A 45 3.88 2.88 -5.19
C LEU A 45 2.79 2.81 -4.12
N SER A 46 3.12 2.59 -2.84
CA SER A 46 2.12 2.63 -1.76
C SER A 46 1.49 4.02 -1.62
N TYR A 47 2.25 5.09 -1.81
CA TYR A 47 1.69 6.44 -1.83
C TYR A 47 0.74 6.64 -3.01
N ALA A 48 1.02 6.07 -4.19
CA ALA A 48 0.15 6.16 -5.37
C ALA A 48 -1.25 5.54 -5.15
N PHE A 49 -1.39 4.63 -4.19
CA PHE A 49 -2.69 4.09 -3.81
C PHE A 49 -3.57 5.08 -3.04
N ILE A 50 -3.02 6.15 -2.45
CA ILE A 50 -3.81 7.21 -1.80
C ILE A 50 -4.70 7.92 -2.83
N PRO A 51 -4.16 8.56 -3.88
CA PRO A 51 -5.01 9.22 -4.88
C PRO A 51 -5.89 8.23 -5.62
N LEU A 52 -5.42 7.00 -5.90
CA LEU A 52 -6.24 5.95 -6.52
C LEU A 52 -7.46 5.60 -5.65
N GLY A 53 -7.24 5.30 -4.37
CA GLY A 53 -8.32 4.91 -3.45
C GLY A 53 -9.32 6.04 -3.21
N LEU A 54 -8.85 7.30 -3.11
CA LEU A 54 -9.73 8.46 -2.99
C LEU A 54 -10.57 8.68 -4.27
N ALA A 55 -9.98 8.55 -5.45
CA ALA A 55 -10.70 8.64 -6.72
C ALA A 55 -11.73 7.51 -6.86
N MET A 56 -11.37 6.28 -6.50
CA MET A 56 -12.29 5.14 -6.47
C MET A 56 -13.45 5.38 -5.50
N TRP A 57 -13.19 5.93 -4.32
CA TRP A 57 -14.23 6.21 -3.34
C TRP A 57 -15.20 7.28 -3.86
N ALA A 58 -14.67 8.39 -4.41
CA ALA A 58 -15.50 9.43 -5.02
C ALA A 58 -16.40 8.86 -6.14
N TRP A 59 -15.87 7.98 -6.98
CA TRP A 59 -16.63 7.28 -8.02
C TRP A 59 -17.74 6.39 -7.44
N GLN A 60 -17.44 5.67 -6.36
CA GLN A 60 -18.36 4.71 -5.74
C GLN A 60 -19.54 5.39 -5.03
N LEU A 61 -19.37 6.63 -4.57
CA LEU A 61 -20.46 7.43 -3.99
C LEU A 61 -21.59 7.72 -4.98
N PHE A 62 -21.31 7.72 -6.29
CA PHE A 62 -22.31 7.99 -7.33
C PHE A 62 -22.76 6.74 -8.10
N THR A 63 -21.92 5.71 -8.17
CA THR A 63 -22.22 4.50 -8.95
C THR A 63 -22.93 3.40 -8.17
N GLY A 64 -23.03 3.53 -6.84
CA GLY A 64 -23.60 2.49 -5.97
C GLY A 64 -22.72 1.23 -5.87
N GLN A 65 -21.50 1.28 -6.41
CA GLN A 65 -20.51 0.23 -6.25
C GLN A 65 -20.03 0.12 -4.80
N ARG A 66 -19.46 -1.04 -4.46
CA ARG A 66 -19.00 -1.35 -3.10
C ARG A 66 -17.81 -0.49 -2.68
N VAL A 67 -18.04 0.40 -1.73
CA VAL A 67 -17.04 1.30 -1.13
C VAL A 67 -15.85 0.54 -0.53
N GLU A 68 -16.05 -0.72 -0.11
CA GLU A 68 -14.96 -1.52 0.46
C GLU A 68 -13.78 -1.70 -0.52
N THR A 69 -14.01 -1.69 -1.83
CA THR A 69 -12.91 -1.83 -2.81
C THR A 69 -11.98 -0.62 -2.80
N ALA A 70 -12.50 0.61 -2.65
CA ALA A 70 -11.69 1.80 -2.44
C ALA A 70 -10.98 1.78 -1.08
N LEU A 71 -11.67 1.35 -0.03
CA LEU A 71 -11.07 1.20 1.31
C LEU A 71 -9.90 0.23 1.30
N HIS A 72 -9.97 -0.88 0.57
CA HIS A 72 -8.86 -1.82 0.47
C HIS A 72 -7.71 -1.29 -0.40
N ALA A 73 -7.97 -0.41 -1.36
CA ALA A 73 -6.91 0.32 -2.06
C ALA A 73 -6.10 1.17 -1.08
N LEU A 74 -6.79 1.92 -0.20
CA LEU A 74 -6.15 2.72 0.86
C LEU A 74 -5.49 1.84 1.93
N ALA A 75 -6.15 0.78 2.40
CA ALA A 75 -5.68 -0.03 3.51
C ALA A 75 -4.56 -1.00 3.12
N ILE A 76 -4.71 -1.78 2.05
CA ILE A 76 -3.69 -2.75 1.61
C ILE A 76 -2.63 -2.05 0.75
N GLY A 77 -3.09 -1.33 -0.28
CA GLY A 77 -2.21 -0.72 -1.26
C GLY A 77 -1.40 0.42 -0.68
N SER A 78 -2.02 1.30 0.11
CA SER A 78 -1.30 2.38 0.78
C SER A 78 -0.73 1.97 2.13
N MET A 79 -1.57 1.85 3.17
CA MET A 79 -1.07 1.70 4.54
C MET A 79 -0.29 0.40 4.73
N GLY A 80 -0.81 -0.74 4.28
CA GLY A 80 -0.15 -2.04 4.43
C GLY A 80 1.20 -2.11 3.73
N THR A 81 1.24 -1.70 2.46
CA THR A 81 2.51 -1.71 1.70
C THR A 81 3.50 -0.69 2.23
N MET A 82 3.05 0.51 2.61
CA MET A 82 3.88 1.53 3.27
C MET A 82 4.50 0.99 4.55
N MET A 83 3.69 0.36 5.41
CA MET A 83 4.16 -0.25 6.66
C MET A 83 5.21 -1.32 6.37
N LEU A 84 4.98 -2.22 5.42
CA LEU A 84 5.96 -3.26 5.08
C LEU A 84 7.31 -2.66 4.65
N ALA A 85 7.29 -1.64 3.78
CA ALA A 85 8.50 -0.95 3.32
C ALA A 85 9.20 -0.19 4.46
N MET A 86 8.44 0.54 5.29
CA MET A 86 8.97 1.30 6.41
C MET A 86 9.53 0.39 7.49
N MET A 87 8.80 -0.64 7.92
CA MET A 87 9.27 -1.59 8.93
C MET A 87 10.55 -2.28 8.50
N ALA A 88 10.65 -2.71 7.23
CA ALA A 88 11.87 -3.30 6.67
C ALA A 88 13.07 -2.33 6.75
N ARG A 89 12.86 -1.05 6.42
CA ARG A 89 13.91 -0.01 6.48
C ARG A 89 14.33 0.30 7.91
N VAL A 90 13.34 0.53 8.78
CA VAL A 90 13.50 0.95 10.18
C VAL A 90 14.16 -0.17 10.99
N SER A 91 13.80 -1.44 10.75
CA SER A 91 14.42 -2.60 11.41
C SER A 91 15.93 -2.67 11.16
N LEU A 92 16.40 -2.32 9.95
CA LEU A 92 17.84 -2.28 9.68
C LEU A 92 18.51 -1.07 10.35
N GLY A 93 17.87 0.10 10.26
CA GLY A 93 18.40 1.33 10.84
C GLY A 93 18.56 1.26 12.37
N HIS A 94 17.57 0.73 13.09
CA HIS A 94 17.63 0.61 14.55
C HIS A 94 18.47 -0.57 15.05
N THR A 95 18.89 -1.46 14.17
CA THR A 95 19.77 -2.59 14.56
C THR A 95 21.23 -2.36 14.15
N GLY A 96 21.58 -1.13 13.74
CA GLY A 96 22.93 -0.76 13.32
C GLY A 96 23.38 -1.41 12.00
N ARG A 97 22.45 -1.97 11.23
CA ARG A 97 22.76 -2.69 9.98
C ARG A 97 22.64 -1.76 8.77
N THR A 98 23.41 -2.07 7.73
CA THR A 98 23.33 -1.32 6.47
C THR A 98 21.92 -1.42 5.89
N ILE A 99 21.36 -0.27 5.51
CA ILE A 99 20.00 -0.19 4.94
C ILE A 99 20.07 -0.65 3.48
N ARG A 100 20.17 -1.96 3.29
CA ARG A 100 20.07 -2.63 2.01
C ARG A 100 18.93 -3.64 2.07
N THR A 101 18.13 -3.70 1.01
CA THR A 101 17.05 -4.68 0.91
C THR A 101 17.57 -6.10 1.06
N LEU A 102 17.00 -6.84 2.02
CA LEU A 102 17.26 -8.27 2.12
C LEU A 102 16.60 -8.99 0.93
N PRO A 103 17.16 -10.15 0.50
CA PRO A 103 16.59 -10.95 -0.57
C PRO A 103 15.10 -11.23 -0.34
N GLY A 104 14.30 -11.22 -1.41
CA GLY A 104 12.87 -11.53 -1.34
C GLY A 104 11.95 -10.40 -0.84
N VAL A 105 12.43 -9.43 -0.07
CA VAL A 105 11.58 -8.33 0.46
C VAL A 105 11.00 -7.46 -0.67
N GLY A 106 11.80 -7.19 -1.71
CA GLY A 106 11.31 -6.48 -2.89
C GLY A 106 10.21 -7.25 -3.64
N VAL A 107 10.31 -8.58 -3.71
CA VAL A 107 9.28 -9.45 -4.29
C VAL A 107 8.02 -9.42 -3.42
N ALA A 108 8.17 -9.50 -2.10
CA ALA A 108 7.05 -9.40 -1.16
C ALA A 108 6.29 -8.08 -1.28
N LEU A 109 6.98 -6.95 -1.47
CA LEU A 109 6.36 -5.65 -1.76
C LEU A 109 5.56 -5.68 -3.08
N GLY A 110 6.14 -6.27 -4.13
CA GLY A 110 5.47 -6.41 -5.43
C GLY A 110 4.21 -7.28 -5.35
N VAL A 111 4.29 -8.42 -4.66
CA VAL A 111 3.17 -9.33 -4.42
C VAL A 111 2.05 -8.63 -3.64
N LEU A 112 2.40 -7.82 -2.63
CA LEU A 112 1.42 -7.08 -1.83
C LEU A 112 0.72 -5.98 -2.64
N LEU A 113 1.44 -5.28 -3.51
CA LEU A 113 0.86 -4.29 -4.43
C LEU A 113 -0.08 -4.95 -5.44
N ILE A 114 0.29 -6.11 -6.00
CA ILE A 114 -0.58 -6.89 -6.88
C ILE A 114 -1.84 -7.33 -6.14
N ALA A 115 -1.70 -7.80 -4.90
CA ALA A 115 -2.84 -8.14 -4.04
C ALA A 115 -3.77 -6.94 -3.81
N ALA A 116 -3.20 -5.74 -3.61
CA ALA A 116 -3.98 -4.52 -3.48
C ALA A 116 -4.75 -4.18 -4.77
N LEU A 117 -4.13 -4.28 -5.96
CA LEU A 117 -4.80 -4.07 -7.25
C LEU A 117 -5.92 -5.10 -7.48
N LEU A 118 -5.66 -6.38 -7.17
CA LEU A 118 -6.67 -7.44 -7.26
C LEU A 118 -7.85 -7.17 -6.32
N ARG A 119 -7.58 -6.72 -5.09
CA ARG A 119 -8.62 -6.48 -4.10
C ARG A 119 -9.45 -5.22 -4.39
N SER A 120 -8.87 -4.26 -5.10
CA SER A 120 -9.49 -2.97 -5.39
C SER A 120 -9.95 -2.89 -6.85
N VAL A 121 -9.04 -2.52 -7.75
CA VAL A 121 -9.33 -2.23 -9.16
C VAL A 121 -9.94 -3.43 -9.88
N TRP A 122 -9.39 -4.64 -9.71
CA TRP A 122 -9.88 -5.83 -10.41
C TRP A 122 -11.33 -6.17 -10.03
N LEU A 123 -11.67 -6.11 -8.75
CA LEU A 123 -13.03 -6.43 -8.28
C LEU A 123 -14.07 -5.36 -8.61
N VAL A 124 -13.64 -4.12 -8.87
CA VAL A 124 -14.49 -3.10 -9.46
C VAL A 124 -14.85 -3.45 -10.90
N LEU A 125 -13.91 -3.98 -11.68
CA LEU A 125 -14.10 -4.32 -13.09
C LEU A 125 -14.77 -5.70 -13.29
N PHE A 126 -14.46 -6.67 -12.43
CA PHE A 126 -14.87 -8.08 -12.56
C PHE A 126 -15.48 -8.62 -11.25
N PRO A 127 -16.63 -8.10 -10.80
CA PRO A 127 -17.21 -8.46 -9.49
C PRO A 127 -17.53 -9.95 -9.34
N HIS A 128 -17.82 -10.65 -10.44
CA HIS A 128 -18.10 -12.09 -10.45
C HIS A 128 -16.89 -12.98 -10.10
N SER A 129 -15.67 -12.44 -10.17
CA SER A 129 -14.43 -13.18 -9.85
C SER A 129 -14.08 -13.20 -8.35
N SER A 130 -14.92 -12.60 -7.50
CA SER A 130 -14.66 -12.36 -6.07
C SER A 130 -14.19 -13.59 -5.28
N HIS A 131 -14.81 -14.76 -5.47
CA HIS A 131 -14.54 -15.94 -4.66
C HIS A 131 -13.06 -16.39 -4.68
N TRP A 132 -12.48 -16.55 -5.87
CA TRP A 132 -11.08 -16.98 -5.98
C TRP A 132 -10.11 -15.81 -5.73
N VAL A 133 -10.47 -14.59 -6.15
CA VAL A 133 -9.64 -13.39 -5.97
C VAL A 133 -9.38 -13.12 -4.48
N TYR A 134 -10.39 -13.27 -3.61
CA TYR A 134 -10.21 -13.09 -2.17
C TYR A 134 -9.18 -14.06 -1.60
N SER A 135 -9.24 -15.33 -1.98
CA SER A 135 -8.29 -16.35 -1.52
C SER A 135 -6.86 -16.01 -1.95
N VAL A 136 -6.67 -15.60 -3.21
CA VAL A 136 -5.36 -15.19 -3.74
C VAL A 136 -4.82 -13.96 -3.01
N VAL A 137 -5.66 -12.95 -2.78
CA VAL A 137 -5.27 -11.72 -2.07
C VAL A 137 -4.85 -12.02 -0.63
N ILE A 138 -5.59 -12.87 0.10
CA ILE A 138 -5.27 -13.23 1.48
C ILE A 138 -3.93 -13.97 1.53
N ILE A 139 -3.73 -14.97 0.67
CA ILE A 139 -2.49 -15.73 0.61
C ILE A 139 -1.30 -14.82 0.27
N ALA A 140 -1.46 -13.95 -0.73
CA ALA A 140 -0.44 -12.98 -1.12
C ALA A 140 -0.07 -12.05 0.03
N TRP A 141 -1.07 -11.53 0.76
CA TRP A 141 -0.85 -10.69 1.94
C TRP A 141 -0.08 -11.44 3.04
N CYS A 142 -0.53 -12.65 3.41
CA CYS A 142 0.13 -13.46 4.43
C CYS A 142 1.57 -13.79 4.03
N LEU A 143 1.81 -14.17 2.78
CA LEU A 143 3.16 -14.49 2.29
C LEU A 143 4.09 -13.28 2.33
N SER A 144 3.62 -12.11 1.91
CA SER A 144 4.43 -10.88 1.95
C SER A 144 4.87 -10.49 3.36
N TYR A 145 3.97 -10.57 4.34
CA TYR A 145 4.30 -10.29 5.74
C TYR A 145 5.11 -11.42 6.38
N LEU A 146 4.88 -12.67 6.00
CA LEU A 146 5.69 -13.81 6.46
C LEU A 146 7.16 -13.65 6.02
N VAL A 147 7.41 -13.22 4.78
CA VAL A 147 8.77 -12.92 4.29
C VAL A 147 9.44 -11.88 5.18
N PHE A 148 8.73 -10.84 5.59
CA PHE A 148 9.26 -9.84 6.53
C PHE A 148 9.60 -10.47 7.89
N VAL A 149 8.67 -11.20 8.50
CA VAL A 149 8.90 -11.84 9.81
C VAL A 149 10.12 -12.75 9.74
N LEU A 150 10.25 -13.59 8.72
CA LEU A 150 11.37 -14.52 8.58
C LEU A 150 12.73 -13.82 8.41
N HIS A 151 12.78 -12.71 7.66
CA HIS A 151 14.04 -11.99 7.40
C HIS A 151 14.43 -11.04 8.53
N TYR A 152 13.46 -10.46 9.23
CA TYR A 152 13.71 -9.39 10.20
C TYR A 152 13.59 -9.83 11.66
N ALA A 153 13.07 -11.03 11.96
CA ALA A 153 13.03 -11.56 13.33
C ALA A 153 14.44 -11.66 13.94
N VAL A 154 15.41 -12.25 13.23
CA VAL A 154 16.79 -12.37 13.75
C VAL A 154 17.44 -10.99 13.96
N PRO A 155 17.45 -10.07 12.97
CA PRO A 155 17.96 -8.72 13.18
C PRO A 155 17.36 -8.00 14.40
N LEU A 156 16.04 -8.11 14.61
CA LEU A 156 15.32 -7.45 15.70
C LEU A 156 15.54 -8.09 17.08
N LEU A 157 15.77 -9.41 17.13
CA LEU A 157 16.00 -10.14 18.38
C LEU A 157 17.48 -10.24 18.77
N SER A 158 18.37 -9.88 17.85
CA SER A 158 19.82 -9.83 18.11
C SER A 158 20.25 -8.47 18.63
N MET A 159 21.37 -8.45 19.37
CA MET A 159 22.04 -7.19 19.73
C MET A 159 22.41 -6.37 18.49
N ARG A 160 22.45 -5.05 18.67
CA ARG A 160 22.90 -4.13 17.63
C ARG A 160 24.33 -4.46 17.20
N VAL A 161 24.59 -4.33 15.89
CA VAL A 161 25.90 -4.68 15.31
C VAL A 161 26.98 -3.64 15.63
N ASP A 162 26.59 -2.40 15.88
CA ASP A 162 27.49 -1.29 16.23
C ASP A 162 27.87 -1.23 17.71
N GLY A 163 27.25 -2.07 18.56
CA GLY A 163 27.55 -2.13 20.00
C GLY A 163 27.01 -0.94 20.81
N GLU A 164 26.29 -0.02 20.16
CA GLU A 164 25.59 1.08 20.82
C GLU A 164 24.35 0.56 21.56
N ASP A 165 23.87 1.32 22.53
CA ASP A 165 22.62 1.01 23.22
C ASP A 165 21.45 1.02 22.20
N GLY A 166 20.60 -0.01 22.29
CA GLY A 166 19.47 -0.27 21.40
C GLY A 166 18.18 -0.51 22.15
#